data_AF-A0A7S2VXJ4-F1
#
_entry.id   AF-A0A7S2VXJ4-F1
#
_cell.length_a   1.000
_cell.length_b   1.000
_cell.length_c   1.000
_cell.angle_alpha   90.00
_cell.angle_beta   90.00
_cell.angle_gamma   90.00
#
_symmetry.space_group_name_H-M   'P 1'
#
loop_
_entity.id
_entity.type
_entity.pdbx_description
1 polymer ?
#
loop_
_entity_poly.entity_id
_entity_poly.type
_entity_poly.pdbx_seq_one_letter_code
_entity_poly.pdbx_strand_id
1 'polypeptide(L)'
;GSFNVSGFTLIPTVYTLPHGHRANPRVFVGDGDISSSDWPFAPDATKHDIEFSIYERTGNTVGMRVPIQPNYKIQPTDVFYRTLWTSANGGAVHLPIAWTSLEYDMTEEFYTSIKDTITHIELLVATWTYICPSICAMGLLLSGVKLYVRRVLNRRLLDENQYMKDCTRDDSRAIESFSEKHVVQDLKAKDGLGSRHSRSGVSAAGGDVVVNIPSNPR
;
A
#
# COMPACT_ATOMS: atom_id res chain seq x y z
N GLY A 1 34.76 22.00 16.16
CA GLY A 1 34.54 20.56 16.39
C GLY A 1 35.25 20.10 17.64
N SER A 2 34.67 20.41 18.80
CA SER A 2 35.11 19.91 20.11
C SER A 2 33.90 19.84 21.03
N PHE A 3 33.79 18.79 21.85
CA PHE A 3 32.63 18.52 22.69
C PHE A 3 33.09 18.27 24.14
N ASN A 4 32.67 19.13 25.07
CA ASN A 4 33.06 19.05 26.47
C ASN A 4 32.19 18.01 27.20
N VAL A 5 32.83 16.95 27.72
CA VAL A 5 32.18 15.86 28.47
C VAL A 5 32.53 15.86 29.96
N SER A 6 33.16 16.92 30.47
CA SER A 6 33.57 17.03 31.88
C SER A 6 32.42 16.92 32.89
N GLY A 7 31.15 17.03 32.46
CA GLY A 7 29.97 16.73 33.30
C GLY A 7 29.60 15.25 33.39
N PHE A 8 30.15 14.41 32.52
CA PHE A 8 29.95 12.95 32.44
C PHE A 8 31.20 12.17 32.87
N THR A 9 32.37 12.81 32.93
CA THR A 9 33.66 12.20 33.28
C THR A 9 34.25 12.84 34.53
N LEU A 10 34.82 12.02 35.43
CA LEU A 10 35.51 12.50 36.64
C LEU A 10 36.75 13.37 36.35
N ILE A 11 37.30 13.27 35.14
CA ILE A 11 38.46 14.04 34.66
C ILE A 11 37.96 15.08 33.65
N PRO A 12 38.41 16.35 33.69
CA PRO A 12 37.99 17.34 32.71
C PRO A 12 38.46 16.96 31.30
N THR A 13 37.50 16.62 30.43
CA THR A 13 37.74 15.91 29.17
C THR A 13 36.92 16.53 28.04
N VAL A 14 37.53 16.65 26.87
CA VAL A 14 36.94 17.19 25.65
C VAL A 14 37.17 16.20 24.52
N TYR A 15 36.11 15.75 23.86
CA TYR A 15 36.22 14.95 22.65
C TYR A 15 36.40 15.84 21.41
N THR A 16 37.25 15.39 20.50
CA THR A 16 37.38 15.93 19.13
C THR A 16 37.36 14.77 18.14
N LEU A 17 37.29 15.09 16.85
CA LEU A 17 37.74 14.15 15.82
C LEU A 17 39.27 14.02 15.89
N PRO A 18 39.86 12.93 15.35
CA PRO A 18 41.31 12.70 15.43
C PRO A 18 42.12 13.84 14.83
N HIS A 19 43.29 14.08 15.44
CA HIS A 19 44.24 15.13 15.04
C HIS A 19 43.62 16.53 14.92
N GLY A 20 42.48 16.77 15.59
CA GLY A 20 41.78 18.04 15.49
C GLY A 20 41.04 18.27 14.19
N HIS A 21 40.64 17.23 13.45
CA HIS A 21 39.81 17.42 12.27
C HIS A 21 38.53 18.21 12.62
N ARG A 22 38.25 19.28 11.87
CA ARG A 22 37.17 20.27 12.14
C ARG A 22 37.22 20.93 13.53
N ALA A 23 38.32 20.83 14.27
CA ALA A 23 38.58 21.54 15.52
C ALA A 23 39.40 22.81 15.26
N ASN A 24 39.38 23.75 16.21
CA ASN A 24 40.37 24.84 16.22
C ASN A 24 41.66 24.26 16.85
N PRO A 25 42.82 24.33 16.19
CA PRO A 25 44.08 23.78 16.73
C PRO A 25 44.46 24.33 18.12
N ARG A 26 43.99 25.53 18.48
CA ARG A 26 44.15 26.12 19.83
C ARG A 26 43.60 25.26 20.95
N VAL A 27 42.70 24.30 20.68
CA VAL A 27 42.26 23.32 21.69
C VAL A 27 43.45 22.51 22.23
N PHE A 28 44.45 22.21 21.40
CA PHE A 28 45.57 21.31 21.74
C PHE A 28 46.85 22.01 22.22
N VAL A 29 46.96 23.33 22.07
CA VAL A 29 48.15 24.13 22.48
C VAL A 29 47.84 25.48 23.10
N GLY A 30 46.57 25.83 23.32
CA GLY A 30 46.17 27.19 23.70
C GLY A 30 46.57 28.19 22.61
N ASP A 31 47.26 29.27 22.99
CA ASP A 31 47.75 30.29 22.07
C ASP A 31 49.17 30.01 21.51
N GLY A 32 49.63 28.75 21.56
CA GLY A 32 50.87 28.31 20.90
C GLY A 32 50.86 28.46 19.38
N ASP A 33 52.03 28.49 18.75
CA ASP A 33 52.16 28.69 17.31
C ASP A 33 51.71 27.46 16.49
N ILE A 34 50.52 27.60 15.91
CA ILE A 34 49.84 26.61 15.05
C ILE A 34 50.56 26.46 13.69
N SER A 35 51.40 27.43 13.30
CA SER A 35 52.04 27.48 11.97
C SER A 35 53.40 26.78 11.89
N SER A 36 53.88 26.22 12.99
CA SER A 36 55.13 25.45 13.03
C SER A 36 55.07 24.21 12.12
N SER A 37 56.15 23.98 11.34
CA SER A 37 56.29 22.80 10.47
C SER A 37 56.25 21.47 11.22
N ASP A 38 56.52 21.52 12.53
CA ASP A 38 56.69 20.36 13.41
C ASP A 38 55.38 20.02 14.15
N TRP A 39 54.25 20.59 13.70
CA TRP A 39 52.93 20.37 14.27
C TRP A 39 52.53 18.89 14.19
N PRO A 40 52.38 18.17 15.33
CA PRO A 40 52.26 16.72 15.33
C PRO A 40 50.86 16.19 14.96
N PHE A 41 49.88 17.08 14.79
CA PHE A 41 48.49 16.69 14.51
C PHE A 41 48.11 16.99 13.05
N ALA A 42 48.12 15.96 12.20
CA ALA A 42 47.76 16.05 10.80
C ALA A 42 46.30 15.60 10.56
N PRO A 43 45.30 16.53 10.51
CA PRO A 43 43.92 16.17 10.26
C PRO A 43 43.68 15.76 8.80
N ASP A 44 43.31 14.50 8.57
CA ASP A 44 43.01 13.92 7.26
C ASP A 44 41.49 13.66 7.15
N ALA A 45 40.82 14.33 6.20
CA ALA A 45 39.38 14.15 5.98
C ALA A 45 39.01 12.70 5.59
N THR A 46 39.90 11.98 4.92
CA THR A 46 39.65 10.59 4.46
C THR A 46 39.73 9.55 5.59
N LYS A 47 40.19 9.96 6.78
CA LYS A 47 40.39 9.07 7.95
C LYS A 47 39.69 9.55 9.21
N HIS A 48 39.53 10.86 9.37
CA HIS A 48 39.11 11.49 10.62
C HIS A 48 37.72 12.14 10.54
N ASP A 49 37.03 12.04 9.41
CA ASP A 49 35.62 12.44 9.31
C ASP A 49 34.68 11.31 9.72
N ILE A 50 33.44 11.66 10.06
CA ILE A 50 32.40 10.70 10.43
C ILE A 50 31.64 10.30 9.16
N GLU A 51 31.49 9.00 8.94
CA GLU A 51 30.78 8.44 7.80
C GLU A 51 29.68 7.47 8.24
N PHE A 52 28.55 7.54 7.53
CA PHE A 52 27.43 6.63 7.67
C PHE A 52 26.98 6.18 6.27
N SER A 53 27.11 4.89 6.00
CA SER A 53 26.52 4.25 4.83
C SER A 53 25.06 3.96 5.14
N ILE A 54 24.13 4.69 4.53
CA ILE A 54 22.69 4.58 4.76
C ILE A 54 22.04 3.94 3.53
N TYR A 55 21.22 2.91 3.74
CA TYR A 55 20.44 2.32 2.67
C TYR A 55 19.19 3.16 2.39
N GLU A 56 19.23 3.90 1.28
CA GLU A 56 18.24 4.93 0.89
C GLU A 56 16.78 4.48 1.01
N ARG A 57 16.46 3.23 0.63
CA ARG A 57 15.07 2.73 0.62
C ARG A 57 14.45 2.52 1.99
N THR A 58 15.25 2.32 3.04
CA THR A 58 14.73 2.12 4.41
C THR A 58 15.23 3.12 5.43
N GLY A 59 16.28 3.88 5.11
CA GLY A 59 17.00 4.73 6.07
C GLY A 59 17.87 3.95 7.06
N ASN A 60 18.03 2.64 6.91
CA ASN A 60 18.87 1.84 7.82
C ASN A 60 20.36 2.12 7.59
N THR A 61 21.12 2.29 8.67
CA THR A 61 22.58 2.39 8.62
C THR A 61 23.20 1.01 8.37
N VAL A 62 23.73 0.79 7.18
CA VAL A 62 24.37 -0.47 6.77
C VAL A 62 25.87 -0.51 7.05
N GLY A 63 26.51 0.65 7.16
CA GLY A 63 27.91 0.76 7.58
C GLY A 63 28.17 2.09 8.27
N MET A 64 29.18 2.14 9.12
CA MET A 64 29.46 3.30 9.95
C MET A 64 30.94 3.37 10.30
N ARG A 65 31.50 4.59 10.28
CA ARG A 65 32.82 4.93 10.79
C ARG A 65 32.73 6.19 11.64
N VAL A 66 32.86 6.05 12.96
CA VAL A 66 32.87 7.18 13.90
C VAL A 66 34.23 7.27 14.59
N PRO A 67 35.18 8.05 14.05
CA PRO A 67 36.46 8.28 14.68
C PRO A 67 36.35 9.33 15.80
N ILE A 68 36.94 9.05 16.95
CA ILE A 68 36.85 9.88 18.16
C ILE A 68 38.18 9.93 18.93
N GLN A 69 38.52 11.12 19.44
CA GLN A 69 39.74 11.38 20.19
C GLN A 69 39.40 12.04 21.54
N PRO A 70 39.58 11.35 22.69
CA PRO A 70 39.55 11.97 24.01
C PRO A 70 40.78 12.86 24.22
N ASN A 71 40.56 14.10 24.67
CA ASN A 71 41.60 15.04 25.03
C ASN A 71 41.39 15.52 26.47
N TYR A 72 42.44 15.42 27.29
CA TYR A 72 42.35 15.66 28.72
C TYR A 72 42.94 17.03 29.05
N LYS A 73 42.24 17.79 29.90
CA LYS A 73 42.72 19.09 30.36
C LYS A 73 43.94 18.90 31.25
N ILE A 74 45.07 19.44 30.83
CA ILE A 74 46.29 19.54 31.60
C ILE A 74 46.51 21.02 31.89
N GLN A 75 46.72 21.35 33.16
CA GLN A 75 46.94 22.71 33.62
C GLN A 75 48.01 22.69 34.73
N PRO A 76 48.89 23.70 34.80
CA PRO A 76 49.81 23.84 35.92
C PRO A 76 49.08 23.80 37.27
N THR A 77 49.68 23.14 38.26
CA THR A 77 49.20 23.18 39.65
C THR A 77 50.36 23.51 40.59
N ASP A 78 50.05 24.23 41.66
CA ASP A 78 50.94 24.53 42.77
C ASP A 78 51.04 23.37 43.78
N VAL A 79 50.02 22.50 43.83
CA VAL A 79 49.90 21.38 44.78
C VAL A 79 50.80 20.18 44.44
N PHE A 80 50.85 19.75 43.17
CA PHE A 80 51.57 18.53 42.76
C PHE A 80 52.61 18.79 41.68
N TYR A 81 53.81 18.25 41.90
CA TYR A 81 54.95 18.26 40.97
C TYR A 81 55.24 19.64 40.36
N ARG A 82 55.31 20.69 41.20
CA ARG A 82 55.54 22.08 40.77
C ARG A 82 56.73 22.27 39.82
N THR A 83 57.77 21.45 39.94
CA THR A 83 58.97 21.42 39.08
C THR A 83 58.74 20.85 37.68
N LEU A 84 57.68 20.08 37.43
CA LEU A 84 57.28 19.66 36.08
C LEU A 84 56.59 20.80 35.31
N TRP A 85 56.04 21.79 36.02
CA TRP A 85 55.30 22.91 35.43
C TRP A 85 56.15 24.17 35.20
N THR A 86 57.42 24.21 35.63
CA THR A 86 58.27 25.43 35.53
C THR A 86 58.64 25.84 34.10
N SER A 87 58.45 24.96 33.12
CA SER A 87 58.57 25.26 31.67
C SER A 87 57.21 25.52 31.00
N ALA A 88 56.10 25.22 31.68
CA ALA A 88 54.74 25.39 31.17
C ALA A 88 54.26 26.84 31.41
N ASN A 89 54.83 27.79 30.65
CA ASN A 89 54.42 29.20 30.66
C ASN A 89 53.04 29.45 30.02
N GLY A 90 52.41 28.41 29.45
CA GLY A 90 51.05 28.46 28.89
C GLY A 90 49.99 28.03 29.90
N GLY A 91 48.75 28.52 29.70
CA GLY A 91 47.60 28.14 30.51
C GLY A 91 47.14 26.70 30.32
N ALA A 92 45.86 26.42 30.60
CA ALA A 92 45.32 25.07 30.42
C ALA A 92 45.30 24.64 28.94
N VAL A 93 45.76 23.43 28.68
CA VAL A 93 45.85 22.80 27.35
C VAL A 93 45.10 21.46 27.35
N HIS A 94 44.46 21.06 26.26
CA HIS A 94 43.88 19.72 26.13
C HIS A 94 44.79 18.81 25.31
N LEU A 95 45.51 17.88 25.96
CA LEU A 95 46.35 16.92 25.23
C LEU A 95 45.56 15.67 24.83
N PRO A 96 45.67 15.22 23.57
CA PRO A 96 45.23 13.89 23.17
C PRO A 96 46.14 12.81 23.75
N ILE A 97 45.57 11.65 24.06
CA ILE A 97 46.35 10.44 24.41
C ILE A 97 46.38 9.47 23.22
N ALA A 98 45.20 9.18 22.68
CA ALA A 98 45.00 8.32 21.51
C ALA A 98 43.68 8.69 20.85
N TRP A 99 43.46 8.22 19.63
CA TRP A 99 42.16 8.20 18.99
C TRP A 99 41.74 6.75 18.70
N THR A 100 40.44 6.53 18.55
CA THR A 100 39.86 5.24 18.20
C THR A 100 38.76 5.44 17.16
N SER A 101 38.38 4.39 16.46
CA SER A 101 37.30 4.42 15.47
C SER A 101 36.30 3.32 15.78
N LEU A 102 35.02 3.70 15.93
CA LEU A 102 33.94 2.73 15.95
C LEU A 102 33.53 2.46 14.50
N GLU A 103 33.97 1.32 13.99
CA GLU A 103 33.74 0.88 12.62
C GLU A 103 32.90 -0.41 12.60
N TYR A 104 31.87 -0.42 11.77
CA TYR A 104 31.23 -1.63 11.30
C TYR A 104 30.84 -1.48 9.84
N ASP A 105 30.86 -2.58 9.10
CA ASP A 105 30.30 -2.65 7.76
C ASP A 105 29.48 -3.93 7.62
N MET A 106 28.44 -3.86 6.80
CA MET A 106 27.52 -4.96 6.54
C MET A 106 28.05 -5.81 5.39
N THR A 107 28.05 -7.13 5.55
CA THR A 107 28.49 -8.01 4.46
C THR A 107 27.60 -7.85 3.23
N GLU A 108 28.21 -7.85 2.04
CA GLU A 108 27.50 -7.66 0.76
C GLU A 108 26.35 -8.66 0.57
N GLU A 109 26.52 -9.90 1.07
CA GLU A 109 25.48 -10.93 1.05
C GLU A 109 24.22 -10.52 1.84
N PHE A 110 24.40 -10.00 3.07
CA PHE A 110 23.28 -9.58 3.91
C PHE A 110 22.62 -8.30 3.39
N TYR A 111 23.41 -7.36 2.87
CA TYR A 111 22.90 -6.19 2.16
C TYR A 111 22.05 -6.57 0.94
N THR A 112 22.55 -7.51 0.13
CA THR A 112 21.83 -8.02 -1.06
C THR A 112 20.53 -8.72 -0.66
N SER A 113 20.55 -9.55 0.39
CA SER A 113 19.35 -10.20 0.92
C SER A 113 18.26 -9.21 1.37
N ILE A 114 18.64 -8.13 2.05
CA ILE A 114 17.71 -7.04 2.43
C ILE A 114 17.13 -6.36 1.19
N LYS A 115 17.98 -6.00 0.22
CA LYS A 115 17.59 -5.33 -1.03
C LYS A 115 16.61 -6.17 -1.85
N ASP A 116 16.87 -7.47 -1.98
CA ASP A 116 16.01 -8.38 -2.74
C ASP A 116 14.66 -8.58 -2.04
N THR A 117 14.66 -8.71 -0.71
CA THR A 117 13.43 -8.81 0.09
C THR A 117 12.54 -7.58 -0.10
N ILE A 118 13.12 -6.38 -0.07
CA ILE A 118 12.37 -5.12 -0.26
C ILE A 118 11.86 -4.97 -1.69
N THR A 119 12.69 -5.33 -2.68
CA THR A 119 12.28 -5.35 -4.09
C THR A 119 11.11 -6.32 -4.31
N HIS A 120 11.12 -7.47 -3.64
CA HIS A 120 10.01 -8.43 -3.70
C HIS A 120 8.72 -7.88 -3.07
N ILE A 121 8.82 -7.19 -1.93
CA ILE A 121 7.67 -6.54 -1.27
C ILE A 121 7.10 -5.42 -2.16
N GLU A 122 7.94 -4.57 -2.74
CA GLU A 122 7.52 -3.51 -3.68
C GLU A 122 6.77 -4.09 -4.89
N LEU A 123 7.30 -5.16 -5.50
CA LEU A 123 6.66 -5.84 -6.63
C LEU A 123 5.32 -6.48 -6.24
N LEU A 124 5.23 -7.07 -5.05
CA LEU A 124 3.98 -7.66 -4.54
C LEU A 124 2.92 -6.58 -4.28
N VAL A 125 3.31 -5.45 -3.68
CA VAL A 125 2.42 -4.30 -3.47
C VAL A 125 1.95 -3.71 -4.81
N ALA A 126 2.85 -3.52 -5.78
CA ALA A 126 2.49 -3.04 -7.12
C ALA A 126 1.56 -3.99 -7.87
N THR A 127 1.78 -5.30 -7.74
CA THR A 127 0.90 -6.34 -8.30
C THR A 127 -0.49 -6.25 -7.68
N TRP A 128 -0.57 -6.09 -6.36
CA TRP A 128 -1.86 -5.97 -5.66
C TRP A 128 -2.59 -4.66 -5.97
N THR A 129 -1.90 -3.52 -6.08
CA THR A 129 -2.55 -2.21 -6.35
C THR A 129 -2.96 -2.01 -7.80
N TYR A 130 -2.20 -2.53 -8.77
CA TYR A 130 -2.48 -2.27 -10.20
C TYR A 130 -3.09 -3.47 -10.94
N ILE A 131 -2.54 -4.68 -10.75
CA ILE A 131 -2.93 -5.86 -11.53
C ILE A 131 -4.24 -6.45 -10.99
N CYS A 132 -4.40 -6.56 -9.66
CA CYS A 132 -5.60 -7.15 -9.08
C CYS A 132 -6.90 -6.37 -9.43
N PRO A 133 -6.99 -5.03 -9.27
CA PRO A 133 -8.20 -4.29 -9.64
C PRO A 133 -8.50 -4.35 -11.15
N SER A 134 -7.46 -4.38 -11.99
CA SER A 134 -7.59 -4.50 -13.45
C SER A 134 -8.23 -5.83 -13.86
N ILE A 135 -7.79 -6.94 -13.25
CA ILE A 135 -8.37 -8.27 -13.47
C ILE A 135 -9.82 -8.31 -12.96
N CYS A 136 -10.10 -7.77 -11.78
CA CYS A 136 -11.46 -7.68 -11.24
C CYS A 136 -12.40 -6.86 -12.15
N ALA A 137 -11.93 -5.71 -12.66
CA ALA A 137 -12.69 -4.89 -13.60
C ALA A 137 -12.97 -5.63 -14.92
N MET A 138 -11.98 -6.34 -15.48
CA MET A 138 -12.20 -7.22 -16.65
C MET A 138 -13.24 -8.31 -16.37
N GLY A 139 -13.19 -8.94 -15.20
CA GLY A 139 -14.17 -9.97 -14.79
C GLY A 139 -15.59 -9.41 -14.70
N LEU A 140 -15.75 -8.21 -14.13
CA LEU A 140 -17.04 -7.51 -14.06
C LEU A 140 -17.56 -7.14 -15.46
N LEU A 141 -16.71 -6.63 -16.35
CA LEU A 141 -17.08 -6.31 -17.74
C LEU A 141 -17.51 -7.56 -18.51
N LEU A 142 -16.74 -8.66 -18.43
CA LEU A 142 -17.09 -9.93 -19.09
C LEU A 142 -18.40 -10.52 -18.55
N SER A 143 -18.64 -10.41 -17.24
CA SER A 143 -19.92 -10.81 -16.62
C SER A 143 -21.08 -9.94 -17.11
N GLY A 144 -20.90 -8.62 -17.16
CA GLY A 144 -21.87 -7.67 -17.68
C GLY A 144 -22.24 -7.92 -19.14
N VAL A 145 -21.26 -8.19 -20.01
CA VAL A 145 -21.49 -8.55 -21.42
C VAL A 145 -22.24 -9.87 -21.54
N LYS A 146 -21.89 -10.91 -20.76
CA LYS A 146 -22.62 -12.19 -20.74
C LYS A 146 -24.08 -12.01 -20.30
N LEU A 147 -24.32 -11.23 -19.24
CA LEU A 147 -25.65 -10.88 -18.77
C LEU A 147 -26.45 -10.08 -19.82
N TYR A 148 -25.82 -9.13 -20.50
CA TYR A 148 -26.44 -8.36 -21.58
C TYR A 148 -26.86 -9.26 -22.75
N VAL A 149 -25.95 -10.10 -23.28
CA VAL A 149 -26.26 -11.04 -24.36
C VAL A 149 -27.39 -11.98 -23.97
N ARG A 150 -27.36 -12.55 -22.74
CA ARG A 150 -28.44 -13.42 -22.24
C ARG A 150 -29.77 -12.66 -22.11
N ARG A 151 -29.76 -11.39 -21.70
CA ARG A 151 -30.97 -10.56 -21.62
C ARG A 151 -31.55 -10.21 -23.00
N VAL A 152 -30.70 -9.96 -23.99
CA VAL A 152 -31.12 -9.70 -25.39
C VAL A 152 -31.70 -10.96 -26.03
N LEU A 153 -31.05 -12.13 -25.84
CA LEU A 153 -31.57 -13.42 -26.30
C LEU A 153 -32.91 -13.76 -25.65
N ASN A 154 -33.02 -13.63 -24.32
CA ASN A 154 -34.28 -13.88 -23.61
C ASN A 154 -35.42 -12.95 -24.07
N ARG A 155 -35.12 -11.69 -24.41
CA ARG A 155 -36.12 -10.77 -25.00
C ARG A 155 -36.59 -11.26 -26.37
N ARG A 156 -35.67 -11.57 -27.29
CA ARG A 156 -36.02 -12.10 -28.61
C ARG A 156 -36.88 -13.38 -28.52
N LEU A 157 -36.53 -14.30 -27.62
CA LEU A 157 -37.31 -15.53 -27.40
C LEU A 157 -38.69 -15.24 -26.80
N LEU A 158 -38.86 -14.21 -25.98
CA LEU A 158 -40.18 -13.81 -25.46
C LEU A 158 -41.03 -13.16 -26.56
N ASP A 159 -40.44 -12.28 -27.38
CA ASP A 159 -41.11 -11.64 -28.51
C ASP A 159 -41.55 -12.67 -29.56
N GLU A 160 -40.70 -13.66 -29.87
CA GLU A 160 -41.00 -14.77 -30.78
C GLU A 160 -42.12 -15.69 -30.24
N ASN A 161 -42.11 -16.00 -28.93
CA ASN A 161 -43.20 -16.74 -28.29
C ASN A 161 -44.53 -15.96 -28.23
N GLN A 162 -44.49 -14.62 -28.15
CA GLN A 162 -45.70 -13.79 -28.26
C GLN A 162 -46.22 -13.78 -29.69
N TYR A 163 -45.36 -13.58 -30.69
CA TYR A 163 -45.73 -13.65 -32.10
C TYR A 163 -46.39 -14.98 -32.47
N MET A 164 -45.81 -16.12 -32.05
CA MET A 164 -46.40 -17.45 -32.27
C MET A 164 -47.76 -17.64 -31.58
N LYS A 165 -47.99 -17.01 -30.42
CA LYS A 165 -49.29 -17.02 -29.74
C LYS A 165 -50.34 -16.15 -30.44
N ASP A 166 -49.95 -15.01 -30.99
CA ASP A 166 -50.86 -14.16 -31.75
C ASP A 166 -51.22 -14.80 -33.11
N CYS A 167 -50.25 -15.38 -33.83
CA CYS A 167 -50.54 -16.14 -35.06
C CYS A 167 -51.50 -17.32 -34.80
N THR A 168 -51.25 -18.14 -33.77
CA THR A 168 -52.16 -19.26 -33.45
C THR A 168 -53.55 -18.81 -33.00
N ARG A 169 -53.67 -17.65 -32.35
CA ARG A 169 -54.98 -17.05 -32.02
C ARG A 169 -55.71 -16.53 -33.25
N ASP A 170 -55.01 -15.89 -34.17
CA ASP A 170 -55.61 -15.35 -35.39
C ASP A 170 -55.98 -16.46 -36.39
N ASP A 171 -55.19 -17.53 -36.49
CA ASP A 171 -55.56 -18.76 -37.21
C ASP A 171 -56.82 -19.41 -36.59
N SER A 172 -56.88 -19.48 -35.25
CA SER A 172 -58.08 -20.01 -34.54
C SER A 172 -59.32 -19.19 -34.84
N ARG A 173 -59.21 -17.85 -34.84
CA ARG A 173 -60.29 -16.93 -35.23
C ARG A 173 -60.66 -17.04 -36.72
N ALA A 174 -59.68 -17.26 -37.59
CA ALA A 174 -59.94 -17.50 -39.00
C ALA A 174 -60.78 -18.77 -39.19
N ILE A 175 -60.42 -19.87 -38.51
CA ILE A 175 -61.16 -21.13 -38.51
C ILE A 175 -62.58 -20.96 -37.95
N GLU A 176 -62.75 -20.25 -36.83
CA GLU A 176 -64.08 -19.90 -36.32
C GLU A 176 -64.90 -19.09 -37.35
N SER A 177 -64.29 -18.12 -38.04
CA SER A 177 -64.97 -17.33 -39.07
C SER A 177 -65.36 -18.12 -40.33
N PHE A 178 -64.64 -19.20 -40.65
CA PHE A 178 -65.01 -20.15 -41.70
C PHE A 178 -66.15 -21.07 -41.26
N SER A 179 -66.12 -21.53 -40.00
CA SER A 179 -67.22 -22.28 -39.38
C SER A 179 -68.51 -21.46 -39.36
N GLU A 180 -68.46 -20.21 -38.88
CA GLU A 180 -69.61 -19.31 -38.85
C GLU A 180 -70.16 -19.01 -40.24
N LYS A 181 -69.32 -18.81 -41.27
CA LYS A 181 -69.81 -18.60 -42.64
C LYS A 181 -70.57 -19.80 -43.19
N HIS A 182 -70.11 -21.02 -42.90
CA HIS A 182 -70.79 -22.25 -43.31
C HIS A 182 -72.10 -22.44 -42.54
N VAL A 183 -72.08 -22.25 -41.20
CA VAL A 183 -73.24 -22.35 -40.32
C VAL A 183 -74.30 -21.28 -40.64
N VAL A 184 -73.90 -20.05 -40.99
CA VAL A 184 -74.82 -18.97 -41.41
C VAL A 184 -75.41 -19.23 -42.80
N GLN A 185 -74.69 -19.90 -43.70
CA GLN A 185 -75.28 -20.39 -44.96
C GLN A 185 -76.31 -21.50 -44.71
N ASP A 186 -75.99 -22.49 -43.85
CA ASP A 186 -76.90 -23.58 -43.49
C ASP A 186 -78.14 -23.08 -42.71
N LEU A 187 -77.99 -22.08 -41.84
CA LEU A 187 -79.12 -21.44 -41.14
C LEU A 187 -80.01 -20.63 -42.10
N LYS A 188 -79.42 -19.91 -43.07
CA LYS A 188 -80.20 -19.23 -44.12
C LYS A 188 -81.01 -20.18 -45.01
N ALA A 189 -80.57 -21.43 -45.15
CA ALA A 189 -81.35 -22.47 -45.82
C ALA A 189 -82.49 -23.03 -44.94
N LYS A 190 -82.48 -22.77 -43.62
CA LYS A 190 -83.38 -23.40 -42.64
C LYS A 190 -84.42 -22.45 -42.04
N ASP A 191 -84.13 -21.15 -41.95
CA ASP A 191 -85.05 -20.11 -41.43
C ASP A 191 -86.24 -19.77 -42.36
N GLY A 192 -86.55 -20.62 -43.33
CA GLY A 192 -87.79 -20.58 -44.10
C GLY A 192 -89.03 -21.08 -43.33
N LEU A 193 -88.88 -21.69 -42.14
CA LEU A 193 -89.98 -22.27 -41.36
C LEU A 193 -89.89 -21.98 -39.84
N GLY A 194 -90.90 -21.26 -39.30
CA GLY A 194 -91.59 -21.72 -38.08
C GLY A 194 -91.18 -21.23 -36.66
N SER A 195 -91.41 -19.96 -36.36
CA SER A 195 -92.08 -19.43 -35.12
C SER A 195 -91.99 -20.14 -33.74
N ARG A 196 -91.53 -19.37 -32.71
CA ARG A 196 -91.93 -19.30 -31.26
C ARG A 196 -91.93 -20.60 -30.41
N HIS A 197 -91.36 -20.64 -29.18
CA HIS A 197 -91.86 -19.91 -28.00
C HIS A 197 -90.88 -19.88 -26.77
N SER A 198 -91.14 -18.94 -25.85
CA SER A 198 -90.83 -18.82 -24.40
C SER A 198 -90.47 -20.06 -23.53
N ARG A 199 -89.89 -20.01 -22.31
CA ARG A 199 -89.23 -18.97 -21.44
C ARG A 199 -88.87 -19.60 -20.04
N SER A 200 -87.78 -19.16 -19.39
CA SER A 200 -87.46 -19.14 -17.92
C SER A 200 -87.32 -20.41 -17.03
N GLY A 201 -86.32 -20.36 -16.11
CA GLY A 201 -86.19 -21.10 -14.82
C GLY A 201 -84.79 -21.74 -14.63
N VAL A 202 -83.84 -21.36 -13.73
CA VAL A 202 -83.80 -21.05 -12.27
C VAL A 202 -83.92 -22.34 -11.42
N SER A 203 -83.04 -22.74 -10.47
CA SER A 203 -81.92 -22.13 -9.66
C SER A 203 -80.80 -23.19 -9.43
N ALA A 204 -79.47 -22.94 -9.48
CA ALA A 204 -78.50 -22.36 -8.51
C ALA A 204 -78.22 -23.10 -7.17
N ALA A 205 -76.96 -23.00 -6.69
CA ALA A 205 -76.29 -23.61 -5.51
C ALA A 205 -75.71 -25.04 -5.70
N GLY A 206 -74.48 -25.35 -5.24
CA GLY A 206 -73.43 -24.48 -4.68
C GLY A 206 -72.20 -25.24 -4.11
N GLY A 207 -71.06 -24.54 -4.01
CA GLY A 207 -69.82 -24.94 -3.28
C GLY A 207 -68.98 -26.08 -3.87
N ASP A 208 -67.67 -26.18 -3.62
CA ASP A 208 -66.68 -25.19 -3.15
C ASP A 208 -65.28 -25.79 -3.39
N VAL A 209 -64.27 -24.97 -3.72
CA VAL A 209 -62.86 -25.38 -3.63
C VAL A 209 -62.04 -24.24 -3.03
N VAL A 210 -61.71 -24.37 -1.73
CA VAL A 210 -60.91 -23.40 -0.99
C VAL A 210 -59.48 -23.92 -0.83
N VAL A 211 -58.57 -23.20 -1.49
CA VAL A 211 -57.18 -22.85 -1.11
C VAL A 211 -56.69 -23.35 0.27
N ASN A 212 -55.53 -24.01 0.32
CA ASN A 212 -54.41 -23.47 1.14
C ASN A 212 -52.99 -23.96 0.82
N ILE A 213 -52.04 -23.14 1.28
CA ILE A 213 -50.61 -23.10 0.93
C ILE A 213 -49.76 -23.86 1.97
N PRO A 214 -48.65 -24.53 1.59
CA PRO A 214 -47.57 -24.86 2.52
C PRO A 214 -46.44 -23.81 2.52
N SER A 215 -45.93 -23.54 3.71
CA SER A 215 -44.97 -22.50 4.09
C SER A 215 -43.55 -22.64 3.54
N ASN A 216 -42.88 -21.51 3.32
CA ASN A 216 -41.43 -21.41 3.18
C ASN A 216 -40.75 -21.47 4.57
N PRO A 217 -39.72 -22.30 4.81
CA PRO A 217 -38.90 -22.23 6.02
C PRO A 217 -37.87 -21.09 5.95
N ARG A 218 -37.24 -20.80 7.09
CA ARG A 218 -36.03 -19.96 7.21
C ARG A 218 -34.78 -20.76 6.85
#